data_AF-A0A7J6LKM1-F1
#
_entry.id   AF-A0A7J6LKM1-F1
#
_cell.length_a   1.000
_cell.length_b   1.000
_cell.length_c   1.000
_cell.angle_alpha   90.00
_cell.angle_beta   90.00
_cell.angle_gamma   90.00
#
_symmetry.space_group_name_H-M   'P 1'
#
loop_
_entity.id
_entity.type
_entity.pdbx_description
1 polymer ?
#
loop_
_entity_poly.entity_id
_entity_poly.type
_entity_poly.pdbx_seq_one_letter_code
_entity_poly.pdbx_strand_id
1 'polypeptide(L)'
;MRISTIIVFSLASLIGASAPTSDTIVSIKSGSADVDIRRLPQIMRDAGMIPDQKIASFLDTVEITPLEYVHSQVVQTSASAIDSDSDALCKFVTVASSKLSLQSECGEDISGQVQYDDDLNVGDPDARYQSPWKWMDMAEVWRLALPHVTRDVKVAVLDSGIDWADPDLAPLKRTLKKKKSGGYVDGGWNFFTNSSNLTYGEPHDTKVCKVLAAKGNNSAGIAGFAPFNVIDALADSG
;
A
#
# COMPACT_ATOMS: atom_id res chain seq x y z
N MET A 1 30.98 -48.96 -31.20
CA MET A 1 30.67 -47.55 -31.52
C MET A 1 30.74 -46.75 -30.24
N ARG A 2 31.83 -46.00 -30.04
CA ARG A 2 32.01 -45.03 -28.97
C ARG A 2 31.90 -43.66 -29.62
N ILE A 3 30.97 -42.84 -29.14
CA ILE A 3 30.77 -41.48 -29.64
C ILE A 3 31.78 -40.57 -28.93
N SER A 4 32.64 -39.93 -29.71
CA SER A 4 33.45 -38.80 -29.30
C SER A 4 32.59 -37.53 -29.35
N THR A 5 32.68 -36.66 -28.34
CA THR A 5 32.58 -35.20 -28.54
C THR A 5 33.34 -34.49 -27.40
N ILE A 6 34.36 -33.72 -27.78
CA ILE A 6 35.03 -32.70 -26.97
C ILE A 6 34.39 -31.37 -27.34
N ILE A 7 33.90 -30.57 -26.38
CA ILE A 7 33.73 -29.11 -26.55
C ILE A 7 34.12 -28.38 -25.25
N VAL A 8 35.33 -27.82 -25.28
CA VAL A 8 35.76 -26.45 -24.93
C VAL A 8 35.12 -25.71 -23.74
N PHE A 9 35.97 -25.41 -22.74
CA PHE A 9 35.82 -24.31 -21.79
C PHE A 9 35.87 -22.96 -22.53
N SER A 10 34.93 -22.04 -22.27
CA SER A 10 35.28 -20.62 -22.27
C SER A 10 34.26 -19.71 -21.58
N LEU A 11 34.84 -18.72 -20.89
CA LEU A 11 34.32 -17.41 -20.48
C LEU A 11 33.23 -17.35 -19.40
N ALA A 12 33.74 -17.21 -18.18
CA ALA A 12 33.36 -16.16 -17.23
C ALA A 12 32.17 -15.29 -17.65
N SER A 13 31.03 -15.55 -17.02
CA SER A 13 30.10 -14.47 -16.72
C SER A 13 30.27 -14.17 -15.23
N LEU A 14 31.16 -13.21 -14.93
CA LEU A 14 30.96 -12.39 -13.73
C LEU A 14 29.66 -11.61 -13.97
N ILE A 15 28.53 -12.27 -13.75
CA ILE A 15 27.37 -11.57 -13.24
C ILE A 15 27.77 -11.31 -11.80
N GLY A 16 28.32 -10.12 -11.55
CA GLY A 16 28.24 -9.55 -10.22
C GLY A 16 26.76 -9.51 -9.90
N ALA A 17 26.29 -10.52 -9.18
CA ALA A 17 25.05 -10.41 -8.45
C ALA A 17 25.29 -9.21 -7.54
N SER A 18 24.81 -8.04 -7.93
CA SER A 18 24.63 -6.95 -6.99
C SER A 18 23.81 -7.56 -5.88
N ALA A 19 24.42 -7.74 -4.71
CA ALA A 19 23.69 -8.16 -3.53
C ALA A 19 22.46 -7.24 -3.45
N PRO A 20 21.26 -7.79 -3.26
CA PRO A 20 20.05 -6.98 -3.21
C PRO A 20 20.28 -5.88 -2.18
N THR A 21 20.17 -4.63 -2.63
CA THR A 21 20.16 -3.47 -1.75
C THR A 21 18.79 -3.47 -1.09
N SER A 22 18.72 -3.96 0.15
CA SER A 22 17.55 -3.74 0.99
C SER A 22 17.71 -2.36 1.61
N ASP A 23 16.88 -1.42 1.22
CA ASP A 23 16.72 -0.17 1.96
C ASP A 23 15.69 -0.40 3.07
N THR A 24 15.60 0.48 4.06
CA THR A 24 14.59 0.40 5.12
C THR A 24 13.79 1.69 5.13
N ILE A 25 12.48 1.59 4.98
CA ILE A 25 11.55 2.72 5.10
C ILE A 25 11.16 2.84 6.57
N VAL A 26 11.37 4.02 7.14
CA VAL A 26 11.07 4.31 8.55
C VAL A 26 10.25 5.60 8.66
N SER A 27 9.14 5.53 9.39
CA SER A 27 8.40 6.69 9.88
C SER A 27 8.45 6.69 11.42
N ILE A 28 8.76 7.85 12.02
CA ILE A 28 8.78 8.01 13.48
C ILE A 28 8.14 9.36 13.80
N LYS A 29 7.19 9.37 14.74
CA LYS A 29 6.50 10.58 15.18
C LYS A 29 6.51 10.75 16.70
N SER A 30 6.75 11.98 17.12
CA SER A 30 6.54 12.46 18.48
C SER A 30 5.34 13.40 18.48
N GLY A 31 4.16 12.88 18.85
CA GLY A 31 2.91 13.60 18.63
C GLY A 31 2.65 13.77 17.13
N SER A 32 2.57 15.02 16.66
CA SER A 32 2.39 15.33 15.23
C SER A 32 3.68 15.63 14.47
N ALA A 33 4.83 15.65 15.16
CA ALA A 33 6.11 16.01 14.56
C ALA A 33 6.89 14.78 14.10
N ASP A 34 7.42 14.83 12.89
CA ASP A 34 8.28 13.79 12.34
C ASP A 34 9.65 13.82 13.04
N VAL A 35 10.17 12.63 13.36
CA VAL A 35 11.46 12.45 14.02
C VAL A 35 12.46 11.88 13.01
N ASP A 36 13.52 12.64 12.76
CA ASP A 36 14.67 12.16 12.00
C ASP A 36 15.32 10.98 12.73
N ILE A 37 15.44 9.83 12.04
CA ILE A 37 15.95 8.60 12.65
C ILE A 37 17.38 8.76 13.20
N ARG A 38 18.19 9.68 12.64
CA ARG A 38 19.54 10.00 13.14
C ARG A 38 19.52 10.61 14.54
N ARG A 39 18.40 11.22 14.93
CA ARG A 39 18.24 11.81 16.26
C ARG A 39 17.80 10.79 17.29
N LEU A 40 17.28 9.63 16.88
CA LEU A 40 16.73 8.63 17.79
C LEU A 40 17.75 8.14 18.83
N PRO A 41 19.03 7.83 18.49
CA PRO A 41 20.04 7.50 19.49
C PRO A 41 20.26 8.60 20.54
N GLN A 42 20.22 9.87 20.13
CA GLN A 42 20.38 10.99 21.06
C GLN A 42 19.16 11.16 21.96
N ILE A 43 17.94 11.05 21.41
CA ILE A 43 16.70 11.09 22.19
C ILE A 43 16.69 9.97 23.24
N MET A 44 17.18 8.78 22.88
CA MET A 44 17.34 7.68 23.82
C MET A 44 18.32 8.02 24.96
N ARG A 45 19.48 8.61 24.64
CA ARG A 45 20.46 9.05 25.63
C ARG A 45 19.88 10.11 26.57
N ASP A 46 19.15 11.07 26.04
CA ASP A 46 18.51 12.14 26.82
C ASP A 46 17.44 11.58 27.78
N ALA A 47 16.83 10.45 27.44
CA ALA A 47 15.90 9.70 28.30
C ALA A 47 16.60 8.70 29.25
N GLY A 48 17.93 8.73 29.36
CA GLY A 48 18.70 7.85 30.26
C GLY A 48 18.87 6.41 29.77
N MET A 49 18.67 6.16 28.47
CA MET A 49 18.87 4.84 27.86
C MET A 49 20.22 4.77 27.13
N ILE A 50 20.73 3.55 26.99
CA ILE A 50 21.95 3.26 26.22
C ILE A 50 21.53 2.72 24.86
N PRO A 51 21.68 3.46 23.74
CA PRO A 51 21.37 2.95 22.41
C PRO A 51 22.41 1.91 21.97
N ASP A 52 22.00 1.03 21.05
CA ASP A 52 22.94 0.14 20.36
C ASP A 52 23.99 0.98 19.64
N GLN A 53 25.26 0.77 20.00
CA GLN A 53 26.36 1.61 19.50
C GLN A 53 26.64 1.38 18.02
N LYS A 54 26.45 0.15 17.53
CA LYS A 54 26.65 -0.19 16.13
C LYS A 54 25.60 0.50 15.27
N ILE A 55 24.33 0.45 15.68
CA ILE A 55 23.24 1.13 14.99
C ILE A 55 23.39 2.65 15.09
N ALA A 56 23.78 3.19 16.25
CA ALA A 56 24.03 4.63 16.39
C ALA A 56 25.13 5.12 15.43
N SER A 57 26.27 4.42 15.37
CA SER A 57 27.37 4.76 14.44
C SER A 57 26.98 4.58 12.97
N PHE A 58 26.15 3.58 12.67
CA PHE A 58 25.59 3.41 11.33
C PHE A 58 24.72 4.61 10.94
N LEU A 59 23.79 5.03 11.80
CA LEU A 59 22.89 6.16 11.54
C LEU A 59 23.63 7.49 11.38
N ASP A 60 24.80 7.65 11.99
CA ASP A 60 25.64 8.84 11.84
C ASP A 60 26.28 8.97 10.43
N THR A 61 26.37 7.87 9.68
CA THR A 61 27.12 7.81 8.41
C THR A 61 26.29 7.40 7.20
N VAL A 62 25.14 6.75 7.42
CA VAL A 62 24.27 6.25 6.36
C VAL A 62 23.63 7.40 5.57
N GLU A 63 23.44 7.17 4.27
CA GLU A 63 22.61 8.02 3.43
C GLU A 63 21.12 7.81 3.77
N ILE A 64 20.40 8.92 3.99
CA ILE A 64 18.98 8.93 4.30
C ILE A 64 18.26 9.86 3.34
N THR A 65 17.26 9.31 2.66
CA THR A 65 16.39 10.06 1.74
C THR A 65 15.07 10.37 2.42
N PRO A 66 14.77 11.64 2.74
CA PRO A 66 13.48 12.01 3.30
C PRO A 66 12.38 11.94 2.23
N LEU A 67 11.23 11.35 2.58
CA LEU A 67 10.02 11.32 1.77
C LEU A 67 8.98 12.27 2.38
N GLU A 68 9.15 13.57 2.10
CA GLU A 68 8.44 14.68 2.76
C GLU A 68 6.92 14.49 2.77
N TYR A 69 6.33 14.12 1.63
CA TYR A 69 4.87 14.04 1.48
C TYR A 69 4.22 12.84 2.19
N VAL A 70 5.00 11.81 2.50
CA VAL A 70 4.49 10.60 3.18
C VAL A 70 5.01 10.50 4.61
N HIS A 71 5.73 11.51 5.11
CA HIS A 71 6.25 11.58 6.48
C HIS A 71 7.12 10.36 6.86
N SER A 72 7.95 9.92 5.92
CA SER A 72 8.83 8.75 6.05
C SER A 72 10.25 9.07 5.57
N GLN A 73 11.18 8.16 5.85
CA GLN A 73 12.59 8.27 5.51
C GLN A 73 13.07 6.91 4.97
N VAL A 74 13.80 6.92 3.87
CA VAL A 74 14.48 5.72 3.35
C VAL A 74 15.90 5.72 3.87
N VAL A 75 16.27 4.66 4.58
CA VAL A 75 17.61 4.43 5.12
C VAL A 75 18.30 3.39 4.25
N GLN A 76 19.44 3.72 3.65
CA GLN A 76 20.16 2.75 2.82
C GLN A 76 20.84 1.68 3.67
N THR A 77 20.17 0.54 3.86
CA THR A 77 20.56 -0.53 4.79
C THR A 77 21.28 -1.69 4.12
N SER A 78 21.98 -1.45 3.00
CA SER A 78 22.68 -2.48 2.21
C SER A 78 23.27 -3.62 3.07
N ALA A 79 23.12 -4.87 2.63
CA ALA A 79 23.25 -6.12 3.40
C ALA A 79 24.52 -6.34 4.25
N SER A 80 25.49 -5.43 4.24
CA SER A 80 26.73 -5.47 5.02
C SER A 80 26.81 -4.44 6.17
N ALA A 81 25.85 -3.51 6.28
CA ALA A 81 26.02 -2.33 7.14
C ALA A 81 25.55 -2.51 8.60
N ILE A 82 24.52 -3.32 8.87
CA ILE A 82 23.93 -3.50 10.21
C ILE A 82 23.73 -4.98 10.53
N ASP A 83 24.80 -5.65 11.01
CA ASP A 83 24.76 -7.09 11.33
C ASP A 83 24.24 -7.98 10.18
N SER A 84 24.21 -9.30 10.40
CA SER A 84 23.57 -10.24 9.46
C SER A 84 22.05 -10.35 9.66
N ASP A 85 21.49 -9.55 10.58
CA ASP A 85 20.08 -9.52 10.92
C ASP A 85 19.44 -8.36 10.16
N SER A 86 18.76 -8.65 9.05
CA SER A 86 18.18 -7.64 8.16
C SER A 86 17.14 -6.74 8.86
N ASP A 87 16.54 -7.25 9.95
CA ASP A 87 15.57 -6.53 10.78
C ASP A 87 16.21 -5.69 11.92
N ALA A 88 17.54 -5.66 12.05
CA ALA A 88 18.21 -5.03 13.20
C ALA A 88 17.78 -3.57 13.40
N LEU A 89 17.66 -2.80 12.31
CA LEU A 89 17.22 -1.41 12.37
C LEU A 89 15.75 -1.28 12.84
N CYS A 90 14.84 -2.08 12.28
CA CYS A 90 13.43 -2.04 12.68
C CYS A 90 13.20 -2.51 14.12
N LYS A 91 13.98 -3.48 14.60
CA LYS A 91 13.99 -3.89 16.02
C LYS A 91 14.44 -2.74 16.91
N PHE A 92 15.52 -2.05 16.54
CA PHE A 92 16.00 -0.87 17.27
C PHE A 92 14.95 0.23 17.34
N VAL A 93 14.34 0.60 16.19
CA VAL A 93 13.27 1.61 16.12
C VAL A 93 12.09 1.20 16.98
N THR A 94 11.62 -0.04 16.88
CA THR A 94 10.47 -0.55 17.66
C THR A 94 10.73 -0.46 19.16
N VAL A 95 11.90 -0.89 19.62
CA VAL A 95 12.28 -0.83 21.05
C VAL A 95 12.38 0.62 21.53
N ALA A 96 13.03 1.49 20.76
CA ALA A 96 13.20 2.89 21.10
C ALA A 96 11.84 3.60 21.18
N SER A 97 10.99 3.44 20.16
CA SER A 97 9.66 4.03 20.09
C SER A 97 8.76 3.59 21.24
N SER A 98 8.77 2.30 21.57
CA SER A 98 8.00 1.76 22.70
C SER A 98 8.40 2.43 24.03
N LYS A 99 9.70 2.58 24.28
CA LYS A 99 10.20 3.20 25.53
C LYS A 99 10.00 4.71 25.58
N LEU A 100 10.04 5.37 24.43
CA LEU A 100 9.91 6.82 24.29
C LEU A 100 8.47 7.29 24.03
N SER A 101 7.51 6.37 23.95
CA SER A 101 6.12 6.66 23.56
C SER A 101 6.01 7.37 22.20
N LEU A 102 6.85 6.97 21.24
CA LEU A 102 6.79 7.43 19.85
C LEU A 102 5.89 6.51 19.03
N GLN A 103 5.27 7.05 17.98
CA GLN A 103 4.63 6.25 16.94
C GLN A 103 5.68 5.93 15.88
N SER A 104 5.83 4.66 15.49
CA SER A 104 6.76 4.32 14.42
C SER A 104 6.27 3.18 13.55
N GLU A 105 6.55 3.30 12.27
CA GLU A 105 6.40 2.25 11.25
C GLU A 105 7.78 2.00 10.63
N CYS A 106 8.15 0.74 10.45
CA CYS A 106 9.43 0.36 9.86
C CYS A 106 9.25 -0.89 9.00
N GLY A 107 9.81 -0.88 7.80
CA GLY A 107 9.79 -2.02 6.90
C GLY A 107 10.93 -1.97 5.91
N GLU A 108 11.39 -3.15 5.51
CA GLU A 108 12.36 -3.28 4.42
C GLU A 108 11.72 -2.80 3.10
N ASP A 109 12.44 -1.95 2.37
CA ASP A 109 12.18 -1.68 0.97
C ASP A 109 12.67 -2.87 0.15
N ILE A 110 11.72 -3.70 -0.26
CA ILE A 110 11.94 -4.87 -1.11
C ILE A 110 11.89 -4.52 -2.60
N SER A 111 12.13 -3.26 -2.99
CA SER A 111 12.02 -2.73 -4.36
C SER A 111 12.86 -3.44 -5.44
N GLY A 112 13.69 -4.43 -5.08
CA GLY A 112 14.39 -5.32 -6.01
C GLY A 112 14.07 -6.82 -5.90
N GLN A 113 13.19 -7.25 -5.00
CA GLN A 113 12.90 -8.67 -4.75
C GLN A 113 11.47 -9.11 -5.14
N VAL A 114 10.57 -8.18 -5.44
CA VAL A 114 9.21 -8.54 -5.84
C VAL A 114 9.22 -9.04 -7.28
N GLN A 115 9.26 -10.36 -7.45
CA GLN A 115 8.78 -10.98 -8.68
C GLN A 115 7.26 -10.79 -8.67
N TYR A 116 6.78 -9.76 -9.38
CA TYR A 116 5.35 -9.47 -9.44
C TYR A 116 4.59 -10.68 -9.99
N ASP A 117 3.53 -11.09 -9.28
CA ASP A 117 2.58 -12.05 -9.83
C ASP A 117 1.82 -11.35 -10.97
N ASP A 118 1.91 -11.93 -12.17
CA ASP A 118 1.18 -11.43 -13.33
C ASP A 118 -0.34 -11.70 -13.20
N ASP A 119 -0.74 -12.49 -12.21
CA ASP A 119 -2.13 -12.77 -11.85
C ASP A 119 -2.54 -12.00 -10.56
N LEU A 120 -3.70 -11.36 -10.63
CA LEU A 120 -4.29 -10.71 -9.46
C LEU A 120 -5.02 -11.70 -8.54
N ASN A 121 -5.10 -12.97 -8.94
CA ASN A 121 -5.78 -14.05 -8.21
C ASN A 121 -7.25 -13.71 -7.89
N VAL A 122 -7.90 -13.03 -8.83
CA VAL A 122 -9.34 -12.71 -8.81
C VAL A 122 -10.03 -13.31 -10.04
N GLY A 123 -11.23 -13.83 -9.87
CA GLY A 123 -12.04 -14.49 -10.90
C GLY A 123 -12.74 -13.54 -11.87
N ASP A 124 -12.29 -12.28 -11.95
CA ASP A 124 -12.91 -11.23 -12.75
C ASP A 124 -12.24 -11.15 -14.14
N PRO A 125 -13.00 -11.24 -15.24
CA PRO A 125 -12.45 -11.50 -16.58
C PRO A 125 -11.50 -10.42 -17.11
N ASP A 126 -11.72 -9.16 -16.73
CA ASP A 126 -10.93 -8.02 -17.18
C ASP A 126 -9.83 -7.63 -16.18
N ALA A 127 -9.74 -8.30 -15.02
CA ALA A 127 -8.69 -8.03 -14.03
C ALA A 127 -7.28 -8.24 -14.60
N ARG A 128 -7.14 -9.13 -15.58
CA ARG A 128 -5.89 -9.35 -16.33
C ARG A 128 -5.33 -8.09 -16.98
N TYR A 129 -6.15 -7.08 -17.26
CA TYR A 129 -5.75 -5.82 -17.87
C TYR A 129 -5.36 -4.73 -16.86
N GLN A 130 -5.44 -5.00 -15.55
CA GLN A 130 -5.16 -4.02 -14.50
C GLN A 130 -3.68 -4.00 -14.12
N SER A 131 -2.81 -3.66 -15.07
CA SER A 131 -1.35 -3.55 -14.86
C SER A 131 -0.94 -2.72 -13.62
N PRO A 132 -1.61 -1.60 -13.28
CA PRO A 132 -1.28 -0.87 -12.06
C PRO A 132 -1.44 -1.68 -10.77
N TRP A 133 -2.43 -2.59 -10.71
CA TRP A 133 -2.63 -3.45 -9.54
C TRP A 133 -1.55 -4.51 -9.40
N LYS A 134 -1.06 -5.02 -10.54
CA LYS A 134 0.06 -5.95 -10.58
C LYS A 134 1.35 -5.28 -10.12
N TRP A 135 1.57 -4.03 -10.56
CA TRP A 135 2.74 -3.25 -10.15
C TRP A 135 2.72 -2.90 -8.65
N MET A 136 1.55 -2.72 -8.06
CA MET A 136 1.42 -2.49 -6.62
C MET A 136 1.30 -3.79 -5.80
N ASP A 137 1.49 -4.95 -6.44
CA ASP A 137 1.35 -6.28 -5.83
C ASP A 137 0.04 -6.44 -5.02
N MET A 138 -1.07 -5.94 -5.59
CA MET A 138 -2.36 -5.87 -4.90
C MET A 138 -2.90 -7.25 -4.53
N ALA A 139 -2.52 -8.30 -5.26
CA ALA A 139 -2.88 -9.68 -4.94
C ALA A 139 -2.36 -10.06 -3.54
N GLU A 140 -1.09 -9.77 -3.28
CA GLU A 140 -0.46 -10.02 -1.99
C GLU A 140 -1.02 -9.10 -0.90
N VAL A 141 -1.22 -7.82 -1.22
CA VAL A 141 -1.85 -6.86 -0.29
C VAL A 141 -3.23 -7.36 0.15
N TRP A 142 -4.07 -7.81 -0.77
CA TRP A 142 -5.38 -8.37 -0.43
C TRP A 142 -5.24 -9.65 0.39
N ARG A 143 -4.34 -10.56 0.01
CA ARG A 143 -4.10 -11.81 0.74
C ARG A 143 -3.71 -11.55 2.20
N LEU A 144 -2.87 -10.54 2.45
CA LEU A 144 -2.39 -10.17 3.78
C LEU A 144 -3.40 -9.33 4.56
N ALA A 145 -4.04 -8.35 3.93
CA ALA A 145 -4.88 -7.37 4.63
C ALA A 145 -6.29 -7.90 4.93
N LEU A 146 -6.91 -8.65 4.02
CA LEU A 146 -8.33 -9.03 4.14
C LEU A 146 -8.68 -9.80 5.42
N PRO A 147 -7.87 -10.76 5.92
CA PRO A 147 -8.14 -11.44 7.18
C PRO A 147 -8.19 -10.50 8.40
N HIS A 148 -7.62 -9.30 8.29
CA HIS A 148 -7.51 -8.32 9.36
C HIS A 148 -8.45 -7.12 9.20
N VAL A 149 -9.27 -7.08 8.15
CA VAL A 149 -10.28 -6.02 7.98
C VAL A 149 -11.38 -6.20 9.01
N THR A 150 -11.51 -5.21 9.91
CA THR A 150 -12.50 -5.22 11.00
C THR A 150 -13.64 -4.23 10.81
N ARG A 151 -13.58 -3.38 9.78
CA ARG A 151 -14.58 -2.34 9.51
C ARG A 151 -14.65 -1.98 8.03
N ASP A 152 -15.84 -1.61 7.59
CA ASP A 152 -16.05 -0.99 6.28
C ASP A 152 -15.53 0.46 6.27
N VAL A 153 -14.96 0.88 5.14
CA VAL A 153 -14.52 2.26 4.88
C VAL A 153 -15.48 2.90 3.88
N LYS A 154 -16.18 3.93 4.33
CA LYS A 154 -17.13 4.69 3.49
C LYS A 154 -16.37 5.79 2.74
N VAL A 155 -16.41 5.79 1.41
CA VAL A 155 -15.71 6.76 0.57
C VAL A 155 -16.70 7.45 -0.37
N ALA A 156 -16.91 8.75 -0.16
CA ALA A 156 -17.74 9.59 -1.03
C ALA A 156 -16.96 10.00 -2.29
N VAL A 157 -17.61 10.00 -3.46
CA VAL A 157 -16.97 10.30 -4.77
C VAL A 157 -17.70 11.47 -5.43
N LEU A 158 -17.17 12.69 -5.32
CA LEU A 158 -17.84 13.86 -5.87
C LEU A 158 -17.51 14.05 -7.37
N ASP A 159 -18.39 13.62 -8.26
CA ASP A 159 -18.17 13.69 -9.72
C ASP A 159 -19.50 13.87 -10.50
N SER A 160 -19.79 13.26 -11.66
CA SER A 160 -21.00 13.36 -12.49
C SER A 160 -22.20 12.40 -12.23
N GLY A 161 -22.10 11.36 -11.41
CA GLY A 161 -23.15 10.34 -11.21
C GLY A 161 -22.60 8.92 -11.01
N ILE A 162 -23.43 7.87 -10.97
CA ILE A 162 -22.90 6.48 -10.92
C ILE A 162 -23.93 5.54 -11.52
N ASP A 163 -23.47 4.62 -12.36
CA ASP A 163 -24.32 3.56 -12.87
C ASP A 163 -24.40 2.39 -11.86
N TRP A 164 -25.45 2.42 -11.04
CA TRP A 164 -25.74 1.32 -10.11
C TRP A 164 -26.24 0.04 -10.79
N ALA A 165 -26.44 0.03 -12.11
CA ALA A 165 -26.70 -1.19 -12.86
C ALA A 165 -25.41 -1.92 -13.30
N ASP A 166 -24.24 -1.29 -13.17
CA ASP A 166 -22.95 -1.94 -13.45
C ASP A 166 -22.76 -3.13 -12.50
N PRO A 167 -22.49 -4.35 -13.00
CA PRO A 167 -22.39 -5.55 -12.17
C PRO A 167 -21.26 -5.51 -11.14
N ASP A 168 -20.24 -4.68 -11.34
CA ASP A 168 -19.14 -4.48 -10.39
C ASP A 168 -19.51 -3.54 -9.25
N LEU A 169 -20.55 -2.71 -9.43
CA LEU A 169 -20.96 -1.69 -8.45
C LEU A 169 -22.33 -1.98 -7.82
N ALA A 170 -23.24 -2.65 -8.52
CA ALA A 170 -24.58 -2.97 -8.05
C ALA A 170 -24.61 -3.66 -6.66
N PRO A 171 -23.71 -4.63 -6.35
CA PRO A 171 -23.68 -5.27 -5.03
C PRO A 171 -23.29 -4.31 -3.88
N LEU A 172 -22.66 -3.19 -4.21
CA LEU A 172 -22.13 -2.21 -3.27
C LEU A 172 -23.14 -1.11 -2.95
N LYS A 173 -24.23 -1.00 -3.71
CA LYS A 173 -25.28 -0.02 -3.46
C LYS A 173 -25.86 -0.20 -2.06
N ARG A 174 -25.98 0.90 -1.31
CA ARG A 174 -26.55 0.92 0.03
C ARG A 174 -27.58 2.03 0.17
N THR A 175 -28.59 1.75 0.98
CA THR A 175 -29.55 2.76 1.42
C THR A 175 -29.06 3.39 2.71
N LEU A 176 -28.70 4.67 2.66
CA LEU A 176 -28.18 5.45 3.78
C LEU A 176 -29.32 6.16 4.51
N LYS A 177 -29.35 6.07 5.84
CA LYS A 177 -30.35 6.77 6.66
C LYS A 177 -29.97 8.26 6.81
N LYS A 178 -30.89 9.16 6.45
CA LYS A 178 -30.75 10.60 6.70
C LYS A 178 -30.83 10.85 8.21
N LYS A 179 -29.72 11.30 8.81
CA LYS A 179 -29.63 11.52 10.26
C LYS A 179 -30.59 12.59 10.80
N LYS A 180 -30.89 13.65 10.03
CA LYS A 180 -31.64 14.81 10.52
C LYS A 180 -33.12 14.87 10.09
N SER A 181 -33.46 14.33 8.93
CA SER A 181 -34.78 14.56 8.31
C SER A 181 -35.72 13.35 8.31
N GLY A 182 -35.33 12.21 8.89
CA GLY A 182 -36.18 11.01 8.90
C GLY A 182 -36.49 10.52 7.49
N GLY A 183 -35.45 10.05 6.79
CA GLY A 183 -35.60 9.53 5.43
C GLY A 183 -34.39 8.68 5.02
N TYR A 184 -34.38 8.25 3.77
CA TYR A 184 -33.32 7.41 3.22
C TYR A 184 -32.74 8.03 1.94
N VAL A 185 -31.48 7.73 1.66
CA VAL A 185 -30.75 8.09 0.44
C VAL A 185 -30.33 6.77 -0.19
N ASP A 186 -30.76 6.54 -1.43
CA ASP A 186 -30.46 5.29 -2.13
C ASP A 186 -29.20 5.45 -2.99
N GLY A 187 -28.08 4.89 -2.53
CA GLY A 187 -26.79 4.95 -3.23
C GLY A 187 -26.04 6.28 -3.13
N GLY A 188 -26.73 7.42 -3.13
CA GLY A 188 -26.08 8.73 -3.13
C GLY A 188 -27.05 9.89 -3.33
N TRP A 189 -26.53 11.11 -3.45
CA TRP A 189 -27.34 12.32 -3.59
C TRP A 189 -26.88 13.18 -4.76
N ASN A 190 -27.80 13.46 -5.68
CA ASN A 190 -27.59 14.37 -6.79
C ASN A 190 -27.96 15.79 -6.33
N PHE A 191 -26.96 16.67 -6.24
CA PHE A 191 -27.17 18.04 -5.78
C PHE A 191 -27.80 18.95 -6.85
N PHE A 192 -27.51 18.70 -8.13
CA PHE A 192 -28.07 19.44 -9.25
C PHE A 192 -29.61 19.36 -9.31
N THR A 193 -30.16 18.16 -9.15
CA THR A 193 -31.61 17.89 -9.14
C THR A 193 -32.21 17.82 -7.75
N ASN A 194 -31.40 17.96 -6.70
CA ASN A 194 -31.78 17.81 -5.30
C ASN A 194 -32.58 16.51 -5.03
N SER A 195 -32.06 15.38 -5.51
CA SER A 195 -32.74 14.09 -5.47
C SER A 195 -31.77 12.92 -5.22
N SER A 196 -32.28 11.73 -4.91
CA SER A 196 -31.47 10.50 -4.91
C SER A 196 -31.38 9.84 -6.29
N ASN A 197 -31.81 10.53 -7.34
CA ASN A 197 -31.66 10.07 -8.72
C ASN A 197 -30.29 10.52 -9.24
N LEU A 198 -29.34 9.59 -9.28
CA LEU A 198 -27.97 9.82 -9.72
C LEU A 198 -27.86 9.75 -11.25
N THR A 199 -28.82 10.40 -11.94
CA THR A 199 -29.08 10.25 -13.38
C THR A 199 -27.77 10.29 -14.16
N TYR A 200 -27.55 9.22 -14.89
CA TYR A 200 -26.32 8.95 -15.61
C TYR A 200 -26.28 9.73 -16.93
N GLY A 201 -25.26 10.57 -17.10
CA GLY A 201 -24.93 11.23 -18.36
C GLY A 201 -23.52 10.89 -18.86
N GLU A 202 -22.57 10.62 -17.95
CA GLU A 202 -21.16 10.45 -18.27
C GLU A 202 -20.57 9.17 -17.63
N PRO A 203 -19.76 8.39 -18.37
CA PRO A 203 -19.15 7.14 -17.87
C PRO A 203 -17.97 7.38 -16.91
N HIS A 204 -17.57 8.63 -16.68
CA HIS A 204 -16.35 8.97 -15.95
C HIS A 204 -16.38 8.42 -14.51
N ASP A 205 -17.42 8.76 -13.75
CA ASP A 205 -17.54 8.36 -12.35
C ASP A 205 -17.70 6.88 -12.15
N THR A 206 -18.45 6.20 -13.01
CA THR A 206 -18.61 4.75 -12.95
C THR A 206 -17.22 4.12 -13.04
N LYS A 207 -16.31 4.64 -13.89
CA LYS A 207 -14.92 4.18 -13.96
C LYS A 207 -14.13 4.54 -12.70
N VAL A 208 -14.25 5.75 -12.17
CA VAL A 208 -13.57 6.16 -10.92
C VAL A 208 -14.00 5.26 -9.76
N CYS A 209 -15.30 5.02 -9.60
CA CYS A 209 -15.86 4.14 -8.60
C CYS A 209 -15.40 2.70 -8.79
N LYS A 210 -15.29 2.21 -10.03
CA LYS A 210 -14.75 0.87 -10.31
C LYS A 210 -13.28 0.73 -9.90
N VAL A 211 -12.45 1.74 -10.18
CA VAL A 211 -11.04 1.75 -9.74
C VAL A 211 -10.96 1.68 -8.22
N LEU A 212 -11.82 2.40 -7.49
CA LEU A 212 -11.84 2.35 -6.02
C LEU A 212 -12.40 1.02 -5.47
N ALA A 213 -13.50 0.54 -6.05
CA ALA A 213 -14.46 -0.29 -5.34
C ALA A 213 -14.99 -1.52 -6.08
N ALA A 214 -14.72 -1.68 -7.38
CA ALA A 214 -15.33 -2.75 -8.17
C ALA A 214 -15.28 -4.10 -7.43
N LYS A 215 -16.44 -4.74 -7.30
CA LYS A 215 -16.61 -5.94 -6.50
C LYS A 215 -15.76 -7.05 -7.09
N GLY A 216 -14.70 -7.46 -6.39
CA GLY A 216 -13.86 -8.56 -6.85
C GLY A 216 -14.52 -9.92 -6.62
N ASN A 217 -14.11 -10.90 -7.43
CA ASN A 217 -14.63 -12.26 -7.46
C ASN A 217 -16.15 -12.32 -7.70
N ASN A 218 -16.69 -11.41 -8.52
CA ASN A 218 -18.09 -11.43 -8.95
C ASN A 218 -18.25 -11.98 -10.38
N SER A 219 -17.14 -12.38 -11.04
CA SER A 219 -17.12 -12.88 -12.41
C SER A 219 -17.54 -11.84 -13.45
N ALA A 220 -17.42 -10.56 -13.14
CA ALA A 220 -17.68 -9.45 -14.04
C ALA A 220 -16.50 -8.46 -14.01
N GLY A 221 -16.29 -7.77 -15.13
CA GLY A 221 -15.33 -6.68 -15.28
C GLY A 221 -14.03 -6.85 -14.50
N ILE A 222 -13.79 -5.93 -13.58
CA ILE A 222 -12.50 -5.72 -12.91
C ILE A 222 -12.61 -5.82 -11.38
N ALA A 223 -11.46 -5.90 -10.69
CA ALA A 223 -11.40 -5.72 -9.24
C ALA A 223 -11.00 -4.28 -8.87
N GLY A 224 -11.69 -3.67 -7.92
CA GLY A 224 -11.32 -2.36 -7.38
C GLY A 224 -10.11 -2.45 -6.46
N PHE A 225 -9.56 -1.30 -6.06
CA PHE A 225 -8.49 -1.22 -5.08
C PHE A 225 -8.89 -1.83 -3.72
N ALA A 226 -10.15 -1.65 -3.33
CA ALA A 226 -10.78 -2.26 -2.16
C ALA A 226 -11.96 -3.18 -2.55
N PRO A 227 -11.71 -4.33 -3.21
CA PRO A 227 -12.73 -5.08 -3.92
C PRO A 227 -13.73 -5.85 -3.04
N PHE A 228 -13.47 -5.91 -1.73
CA PHE A 228 -14.25 -6.71 -0.78
C PHE A 228 -14.99 -5.87 0.27
N ASN A 229 -14.72 -4.56 0.35
CA ASN A 229 -15.29 -3.66 1.37
C ASN A 229 -16.26 -2.64 0.77
N VAL A 230 -17.27 -2.25 1.55
CA VAL A 230 -18.37 -1.40 1.08
C VAL A 230 -17.92 0.05 0.93
N ILE A 231 -17.85 0.53 -0.31
CA ILE A 231 -17.65 1.95 -0.63
C ILE A 231 -19.01 2.63 -0.79
N ASP A 232 -19.34 3.53 0.13
CA ASP A 232 -20.48 4.45 -0.01
C ASP A 232 -20.13 5.53 -1.05
N ALA A 233 -20.15 5.16 -2.34
CA ALA A 233 -19.96 6.11 -3.43
C ALA A 233 -21.11 7.13 -3.46
N LEU A 234 -20.94 8.21 -2.70
CA LEU A 234 -21.74 9.43 -2.84
C LEU A 234 -21.27 10.14 -4.10
N ALA A 235 -21.80 9.72 -5.26
CA ALA A 235 -21.72 10.44 -6.52
C ALA A 235 -22.44 11.80 -6.41
N ASP A 236 -21.81 12.88 -6.88
CA ASP A 236 -22.34 14.25 -6.77
C ASP A 236 -23.20 14.68 -7.97
N SER A 237 -22.77 14.61 -9.22
CA SER A 237 -23.29 15.40 -10.36
C SER A 237 -23.35 16.92 -10.10
N GLY A 238 -22.28 17.60 -10.51
CA GLY A 238 -22.24 19.06 -10.70
C GLY A 238 -23.03 19.54 -11.92
#